data_AF-A0A380FKK8-F1
#
_entry.id   AF-A0A380FKK8-F1
#
_cell.length_a   1.000
_cell.length_b   1.000
_cell.length_c   1.000
_cell.angle_alpha   90.00
_cell.angle_beta   90.00
_cell.angle_gamma   90.00
#
_symmetry.space_group_name_H-M   'P 1'
#
loop_
_entity.id
_entity.type
_entity.pdbx_description
1 polymer ?
#
loop_
_entity_poly.entity_id
_entity_poly.type
_entity_poly.pdbx_seq_one_letter_code
_entity_poly.pdbx_strand_id
1 'polypeptide(L)' 'MFTCEERLAILNIAHSISEIHKTGHFERQRRAASVLKASVKGLDEFDDNQIKSHIIYEILLIYRILDHRFA' A
#
# COMPACT_ATOMS: atom_id res chain seq x y z
N MET A 1 -12.08 8.70 5.56
CA MET A 1 -12.28 7.23 5.44
C MET A 1 -11.65 6.70 4.15
N PHE A 2 -11.29 5.42 4.10
CA PHE A 2 -10.80 4.76 2.88
C PHE A 2 -11.95 4.34 1.95
N THR A 3 -11.75 4.46 0.65
CA THR A 3 -12.67 3.96 -0.39
C THR A 3 -12.63 2.43 -0.45
N CYS A 4 -13.59 1.82 -1.16
CA CYS A 4 -13.59 0.38 -1.39
C CYS A 4 -12.32 -0.10 -2.11
N GLU A 5 -11.89 0.65 -3.13
CA GLU A 5 -10.68 0.32 -3.91
C GLU A 5 -9.41 0.40 -3.05
N GLU A 6 -9.31 1.43 -2.20
CA GLU A 6 -8.18 1.56 -1.28
C GLU A 6 -8.15 0.44 -0.25
N ARG A 7 -9.32 0.07 0.32
CA ARG A 7 -9.41 -1.07 1.24
C ARG A 7 -8.97 -2.38 0.59
N LEU A 8 -9.40 -2.64 -0.64
CA LEU A 8 -8.97 -3.81 -1.40
C LEU A 8 -7.47 -3.77 -1.71
N ALA A 9 -6.92 -2.60 -2.05
CA ALA A 9 -5.50 -2.44 -2.29
C ALA A 9 -4.68 -2.73 -1.02
N ILE A 10 -5.11 -2.23 0.14
CA ILE A 10 -4.48 -2.48 1.44
C ILE A 10 -4.54 -3.98 1.76
N LEU A 11 -5.69 -4.63 1.58
CA LEU A 11 -5.85 -6.07 1.82
C LEU A 11 -4.93 -6.91 0.93
N ASN A 12 -4.84 -6.59 -0.36
CA ASN A 12 -3.97 -7.33 -1.28
C ASN A 12 -2.49 -7.20 -0.91
N ILE A 13 -2.05 -6.00 -0.52
CA ILE A 13 -0.68 -5.78 -0.04
C ILE A 13 -0.45 -6.57 1.26
N ALA A 14 -1.34 -6.46 2.24
CA ALA A 14 -1.23 -7.18 3.51
C ALA A 14 -1.19 -8.70 3.31
N HIS A 15 -2.00 -9.23 2.40
CA HIS A 15 -1.98 -10.65 2.06
C HIS A 15 -0.64 -11.07 1.45
N SER A 16 -0.11 -10.31 0.49
CA SER A 16 1.22 -10.59 -0.07
C SER A 16 2.33 -10.59 0.99
N ILE A 17 2.28 -9.64 1.93
CA ILE A 17 3.22 -9.60 3.07
C ILE A 17 3.07 -10.85 3.94
N SER A 18 1.84 -11.28 4.24
CA SER A 18 1.62 -12.49 5.03
C SER A 18 2.17 -13.74 4.33
N GLU A 19 2.10 -13.83 3.01
CA GLU A 19 2.58 -15.02 2.31
C GLU A 19 4.11 -15.14 2.28
N ILE A 20 4.87 -14.06 2.55
CA ILE A 20 6.34 -14.12 2.66
C ILE A 20 6.79 -15.21 3.64
N HIS A 21 6.07 -15.39 4.75
CA HIS A 21 6.44 -16.39 5.76
C HIS A 21 6.33 -17.84 5.25
N LYS A 22 5.53 -18.09 4.21
CA LYS A 22 5.35 -19.41 3.57
C LYS A 22 6.27 -19.58 2.38
N THR A 23 6.36 -18.56 1.53
CA THR A 23 6.99 -18.67 0.21
C THR A 23 8.44 -18.22 0.21
N GLY A 24 8.88 -17.44 1.21
CA GLY A 24 10.17 -16.75 1.22
C GLY A 24 10.27 -15.59 0.21
N HIS A 25 9.20 -15.29 -0.52
CA HIS A 25 9.17 -14.31 -1.60
C HIS A 25 8.05 -13.30 -1.40
N PHE A 26 8.31 -12.04 -1.79
CA PHE A 26 7.28 -11.01 -1.79
C PHE A 26 6.64 -10.85 -3.17
N GLU A 27 5.35 -11.18 -3.28
CA GLU A 27 4.62 -11.10 -4.54
C GLU A 27 4.17 -9.65 -4.83
N ARG A 28 4.63 -9.09 -5.94
CA ARG A 28 4.43 -7.67 -6.26
C ARG A 28 2.98 -7.34 -6.61
N GLN A 29 2.28 -6.67 -5.71
CA GLN A 29 0.93 -6.14 -5.94
C GLN A 29 0.95 -4.78 -6.67
N ARG A 30 1.46 -4.74 -7.92
CA ARG A 30 1.66 -3.49 -8.70
C ARG A 30 0.39 -2.66 -8.84
N ARG A 31 -0.77 -3.30 -9.09
CA ARG A 31 -2.06 -2.60 -9.23
C ARG A 31 -2.49 -1.96 -7.91
N ALA A 32 -2.38 -2.68 -6.80
CA ALA A 32 -2.72 -2.16 -5.47
C ALA A 32 -1.83 -0.98 -5.09
N ALA A 33 -0.52 -1.09 -5.33
CA ALA A 33 0.42 0.01 -5.10
C ALA A 33 0.09 1.24 -5.96
N SER A 34 -0.34 1.06 -7.22
CA SER A 34 -0.76 2.17 -8.09
C SER A 34 -2.04 2.85 -7.60
N VAL A 35 -3.04 2.09 -7.12
CA VAL A 35 -4.28 2.66 -6.52
C VAL A 35 -3.91 3.56 -5.35
N LEU A 36 -3.09 3.06 -4.41
CA LEU A 36 -2.65 3.83 -3.25
C LEU A 36 -1.84 5.08 -3.63
N LYS A 37 -0.96 4.98 -4.64
CA LYS A 37 -0.22 6.14 -5.16
C LYS A 37 -1.14 7.20 -5.78
N ALA A 38 -2.19 6.79 -6.49
CA ALA A 38 -3.16 7.71 -7.05
C ALA A 38 -3.99 8.38 -5.94
N SER A 39 -4.34 7.62 -4.89
CA SER A 39 -5.05 8.14 -3.72
C SER A 39 -4.32 9.26 -3.00
N VAL A 40 -2.97 9.29 -2.98
CA VAL A 40 -2.21 10.40 -2.36
C VAL A 40 -1.97 11.58 -3.30
N LYS A 41 -1.98 11.38 -4.62
CA LYS A 41 -1.82 12.46 -5.60
C LYS A 41 -3.04 13.39 -5.69
N GLY A 42 -4.21 12.93 -5.27
CA GLY A 42 -5.43 13.74 -5.21
C GLY A 42 -5.63 14.48 -3.88
N LEU A 43 -4.67 14.41 -2.95
CA LEU A 43 -4.83 14.87 -1.56
C LEU A 43 -4.00 16.13 -1.24
N ASP A 44 -3.75 16.99 -2.24
CA ASP A 44 -3.22 18.35 -2.02
C ASP A 44 -4.17 19.25 -1.19
N GLU A 45 -5.37 18.75 -0.83
CA GLU A 45 -6.26 19.35 0.16
C GLU A 45 -5.77 19.02 1.58
N PHE A 46 -5.05 19.97 2.16
CA PHE A 46 -3.97 19.75 3.13
C PHE A 46 -4.39 19.46 4.59
N ASP A 47 -5.68 19.47 4.97
CA ASP A 47 -6.08 19.25 6.38
C ASP A 47 -6.94 17.99 6.62
N ASP A 48 -8.01 17.75 5.85
CA ASP A 48 -9.00 16.72 6.21
C ASP A 48 -8.50 15.27 6.00
N ASN A 49 -7.48 15.09 5.16
CA ASN A 49 -7.00 13.77 4.76
C ASN A 49 -5.55 13.47 5.17
N GLN A 50 -4.93 14.31 5.99
CA GLN A 50 -3.52 14.16 6.39
C GLN A 50 -3.20 12.77 6.96
N ILE A 51 -4.05 12.28 7.88
CA ILE A 51 -3.89 10.96 8.51
C ILE A 51 -3.97 9.85 7.45
N LYS A 52 -4.92 9.96 6.51
CA LYS A 52 -5.11 8.96 5.46
C LYS A 52 -3.90 8.93 4.52
N SER A 53 -3.41 10.09 4.08
CA SER A 53 -2.22 10.20 3.24
C SER A 53 -1.00 9.59 3.94
N HIS A 54 -0.81 9.90 5.23
CA HIS A 54 0.30 9.37 6.01
C HIS A 54 0.29 7.84 6.08
N ILE A 55 -0.88 7.25 6.40
CA ILE A 55 -1.05 5.79 6.43
C ILE A 55 -0.71 5.18 5.06
N ILE A 56 -1.17 5.79 3.97
CA ILE A 56 -0.86 5.28 2.63
C ILE A 56 0.65 5.35 2.34
N TYR A 57 1.33 6.42 2.73
CA TYR A 57 2.78 6.54 2.57
C TYR A 57 3.54 5.47 3.36
N GLU A 58 3.16 5.20 4.61
CA GLU A 58 3.78 4.15 5.43
C GLU A 58 3.59 2.76 4.80
N ILE A 59 2.38 2.45 4.30
CA ILE A 59 2.11 1.19 3.60
C ILE A 59 2.99 1.07 2.34
N LEU A 60 3.11 2.14 1.55
CA LEU A 60 3.95 2.15 0.35
C LEU A 60 5.45 2.05 0.67
N LEU A 61 5.89 2.60 1.80
CA LEU A 61 7.26 2.48 2.29
C LEU A 61 7.57 1.03 2.66
N ILE A 62 6.71 0.38 3.45
CA ILE A 62 6.84 -1.04 3.81
C ILE A 62 6.86 -1.91 2.55
N TYR A 63 5.92 -1.67 1.62
CA TYR A 63 5.87 -2.36 0.33
C TYR A 63 7.22 -2.27 -0.40
N ARG A 64 7.82 -1.08 -0.48
CA ARG A 64 9.10 -0.87 -1.17
C ARG A 64 10.28 -1.55 -0.48
N ILE A 65 10.30 -1.55 0.85
CA ILE A 65 11.35 -2.23 1.64
C ILE A 65 11.28 -3.74 1.39
N LEU A 66 10.07 -4.31 1.42
CA LEU A 66 9.88 -5.75 1.22
C LEU A 66 10.16 -6.17 -0.23
N ASP A 67 9.75 -5.35 -1.20
CA ASP A 67 10.10 -5.53 -2.61
C ASP A 67 11.62 -5.59 -2.84
N HIS A 68 12.37 -4.69 -2.21
CA HIS A 68 13.82 -4.70 -2.32
C HIS A 68 14.47 -5.92 -1.63
N ARG A 69 13.84 -6.46 -0.59
CA ARG A 69 14.44 -7.52 0.25
C ARG A 69 14.09 -8.93 -0.21
N PHE A 70 12.91 -9.14 -0.79
CA PHE A 70 12.33 -10.48 -0.97
C PHE A 70 11.81 -10.77 -2.39
N ALA A 71 11.90 -9.84 -3.34
CA ALA A 71 11.29 -9.96 -4.68
C ALA A 71 12.31 -9.95 -5.83
#